data_AF-A0A8T3Z7V6-F1
#
_entry.id   AF-A0A8T3Z7V6-F1
#
_cell.length_a   1.000
_cell.length_b   1.000
_cell.length_c   1.000
_cell.angle_alpha   90.00
_cell.angle_beta   90.00
_cell.angle_gamma   90.00
#
_symmetry.space_group_name_H-M   'P 1'
#
loop_
_entity.id
_entity.type
_entity.pdbx_description
1 polymer ?
#
loop_
_entity_poly.entity_id
_entity_poly.type
_entity_poly.pdbx_seq_one_letter_code
_entity_poly.pdbx_strand_id
1 'polypeptide(L)' 'MAINHISKKVKLVKIGKVRNAPRWADIKKFGLKRARSRRISIGQMKRWRRSRLRV' A
#
# COMPACT_ATOMS: atom_id res chain seq x y z
N MET A 1 -1.40 31.13 -1.23
CA MET A 1 -1.23 29.95 -0.33
C MET A 1 -2.27 28.85 -0.64
N ALA A 2 -2.39 28.38 -1.90
CA ALA A 2 -3.39 27.36 -2.27
C ALA A 2 -2.76 26.03 -2.77
N ILE A 3 -1.61 26.11 -3.45
CA ILE A 3 -0.93 24.95 -4.06
C ILE A 3 -0.47 23.91 -3.02
N ASN A 4 -0.03 24.35 -1.84
CA ASN A 4 0.43 23.47 -0.75
C ASN A 4 -0.67 22.53 -0.23
N HIS A 5 -1.94 22.93 -0.30
CA HIS A 5 -3.07 22.08 0.11
C HIS A 5 -3.36 20.99 -0.92
N ILE A 6 -3.24 21.31 -2.22
CA ILE A 6 -3.52 20.37 -3.31
C ILE A 6 -2.45 19.28 -3.38
N SER A 7 -1.17 19.66 -3.33
CA SER A 7 -0.06 18.69 -3.36
C SER A 7 -0.11 17.73 -2.18
N LYS A 8 -0.42 18.24 -0.98
CA LYS A 8 -0.64 17.43 0.23
C LYS A 8 -1.82 16.46 0.06
N LYS A 9 -2.94 16.92 -0.50
CA LYS A 9 -4.12 16.08 -0.76
C LYS A 9 -3.79 14.95 -1.74
N VAL A 10 -3.10 15.25 -2.84
CA VAL A 10 -2.69 14.25 -3.84
C VAL A 10 -1.79 13.18 -3.22
N LYS A 11 -0.80 13.58 -2.40
CA LYS A 11 0.06 12.64 -1.68
C LYS A 11 -0.73 11.73 -0.73
N LEU A 12 -1.67 12.28 0.06
CA LEU A 12 -2.50 11.50 0.97
C LEU A 12 -3.40 10.50 0.22
N VAL A 13 -4.01 10.92 -0.90
CA VAL A 13 -4.82 10.03 -1.74
C VAL A 13 -3.98 8.91 -2.33
N LYS A 14 -2.77 9.22 -2.83
CA LYS A 14 -1.83 8.20 -3.33
C LYS A 14 -1.49 7.17 -2.25
N ILE A 15 -1.20 7.62 -1.02
CA ILE A 15 -0.89 6.73 0.11
C ILE A 15 -2.11 5.86 0.47
N GLY A 16 -3.32 6.43 0.50
CA GLY A 16 -4.55 5.69 0.81
C GLY A 16 -4.91 4.63 -0.23
N LYS A 17 -4.41 4.73 -1.46
CA LYS A 17 -4.61 3.74 -2.53
C LYS A 17 -3.64 2.55 -2.45
N VAL A 18 -2.60 2.62 -1.62
CA VAL A 18 -1.65 1.50 -1.46
C VAL A 18 -2.35 0.34 -0.76
N ARG A 19 -2.48 -0.78 -1.47
CA ARG A 19 -3.11 -2.01 -1.00
C ARG A 19 -2.18 -3.20 -1.25
N ASN A 20 -2.43 -4.28 -0.53
CA ASN A 20 -1.72 -5.54 -0.77
C ASN A 20 -1.98 -6.05 -2.19
N ALA A 21 -1.02 -6.81 -2.72
CA ALA A 21 -1.18 -7.47 -4.00
C ALA A 21 -2.41 -8.40 -4.00
N PRO A 22 -3.09 -8.55 -5.15
CA PRO A 22 -4.15 -9.54 -5.29
C PRO A 22 -3.58 -10.97 -5.22
N ARG A 23 -4.41 -11.92 -4.80
CA ARG A 23 -3.98 -13.31 -4.53
C ARG A 23 -3.45 -14.05 -5.75
N TRP A 24 -3.95 -13.73 -6.96
CA TRP A 24 -3.44 -14.32 -8.19
C TRP A 24 -1.96 -13.94 -8.44
N ALA A 25 -1.54 -12.74 -8.03
CA ALA A 25 -0.15 -12.30 -8.17
C ALA A 25 0.77 -13.05 -7.20
N ASP A 26 0.30 -13.31 -5.98
CA ASP A 26 1.00 -14.16 -5.01
C ASP A 26 1.20 -15.58 -5.55
N ILE A 27 0.15 -16.16 -6.17
CA ILE A 27 0.20 -17.49 -6.76
C ILE A 27 1.19 -17.53 -7.93
N LYS A 28 1.17 -16.51 -8.81
CA LYS A 28 2.09 -16.42 -9.94
C LYS A 28 3.56 -16.35 -9.49
N LYS A 29 3.85 -15.68 -8.37
CA LYS A 29 5.23 -15.52 -7.86
C LYS A 29 5.72 -16.71 -7.03
N PHE A 30 4.88 -17.23 -6.13
CA PHE A 30 5.30 -18.20 -5.12
C PHE A 30 4.76 -19.62 -5.36
N GLY A 31 3.77 -19.79 -6.25
CA GLY A 31 3.03 -21.03 -6.43
C GLY A 31 1.93 -21.23 -5.36
N LEU A 32 0.98 -22.13 -5.64
CA LEU A 32 -0.22 -22.37 -4.82
C LEU A 32 0.09 -22.70 -3.35
N LYS A 33 1.06 -23.58 -3.09
CA LYS A 33 1.41 -24.02 -1.73
C LYS A 33 1.95 -22.87 -0.88
N ARG A 34 2.88 -22.08 -1.44
CA ARG A 34 3.56 -21.00 -0.72
C ARG A 34 2.75 -19.71 -0.66
N ALA A 35 1.89 -19.45 -1.64
CA ALA A 35 0.98 -18.31 -1.62
C ALA A 35 -0.01 -18.37 -0.45
N ARG A 36 -0.31 -19.56 0.12
CA ARG A 36 -1.15 -19.70 1.32
C ARG A 36 -0.58 -18.93 2.53
N SER A 37 0.73 -19.02 2.74
CA SER A 37 1.41 -18.44 3.90
C SER A 37 2.23 -17.17 3.59
N ARG A 38 2.64 -16.97 2.33
CA ARG A 38 3.43 -15.81 1.89
C ARG A 38 2.61 -14.89 0.98
N ARG A 39 2.77 -13.58 1.16
CA ARG A 39 2.14 -12.54 0.34
C ARG A 39 3.17 -11.55 -0.18
N ILE A 40 2.95 -11.03 -1.38
CA ILE A 40 3.73 -9.94 -1.93
C ILE A 40 3.32 -8.65 -1.20
N SER A 41 4.24 -8.11 -0.41
CA SER A 41 4.08 -6.80 0.21
C SER A 41 4.53 -5.72 -0.77
N ILE A 42 3.57 -5.03 -1.42
CA ILE A 42 3.84 -3.94 -2.38
C ILE A 42 4.11 -2.60 -1.66
N GLY A 43 4.03 -2.60 -0.34
CA GLY A 43 4.18 -1.42 0.49
C GLY A 43 3.31 -1.64 1.70
N GLN A 44 3.90 -1.60 2.90
CA GLN A 44 3.14 -1.85 4.11
C GLN A 44 2.01 -0.83 4.20
N MET A 45 0.77 -1.33 4.25
CA MET A 45 -0.40 -0.51 4.50
C MET A 45 -0.19 0.23 5.83
N LYS A 46 0.16 1.52 5.75
CA LYS A 46 0.44 2.33 6.94
C LYS A 46 -0.88 2.57 7.67
N ARG A 47 -1.01 1.98 8.86
CA ARG A 47 -2.15 2.25 9.73
C ARG A 47 -1.96 3.61 10.38
N TRP A 48 -2.94 4.50 10.25
CA TRP A 48 -2.87 5.85 10.80
C TRP A 48 -2.58 5.88 12.31
N ARG A 49 -3.06 4.89 13.07
CA ARG A 49 -2.76 4.75 14.52
C ARG A 49 -1.33 4.32 14.83
N ARG A 50 -0.66 3.60 13.93
CA ARG A 50 0.65 2.96 14.19
C ARG A 50 1.81 3.64 13.48
N SER A 51 1.54 4.55 12.54
CA SER A 51 2.57 5.15 11.70
C SER A 51 2.22 6.58 11.35
N ARG A 52 3.16 7.50 11.55
CA ARG A 52 3.02 8.89 11.11
C ARG A 52 3.40 9.01 9.63
N LEU A 53 2.55 9.66 8.83
CA LEU A 53 2.84 9.97 7.44
C LEU A 53 3.61 11.30 7.39
N ARG A 54 4.80 11.31 6.78
CA ARG A 54 5.52 12.54 6.44
C ARG A 54 5.02 13.01 5.07
N VAL A 55 4.17 14.05 5.05
CA VAL A 55 3.53 14.58 3.83
C VAL A 55 3.74 16.07 3.70
#